data_AF-A0A0S2KB49-F1
#
_entry.id   AF-A0A0S2KB49-F1
#
_cell.length_a   1.000
_cell.length_b   1.000
_cell.length_c   1.000
_cell.angle_alpha   90.00
_cell.angle_beta   90.00
_cell.angle_gamma   90.00
#
_symmetry.space_group_name_H-M   'P 1'
#
loop_
_entity.id
_entity.type
_entity.pdbx_description
1 polymer ?
#
loop_
_entity_poly.entity_id
_entity_poly.type
_entity_poly.pdbx_seq_one_letter_code
_entity_poly.pdbx_strand_id
1 'polypeptide(L)'
;MPLNLDAWDGYPADRERVLDLFRQHANNAVVLAGDTHSSWAFDLHDDEGDAIAVEFGTPSVSSPGFETFLPLPERELVAAFMRNSPEMRYMRGLGRGWIELDITREQVAAQFLYVSTVMEQEYQVGETQPLISRAGEHVIA
;
A
#
# COMPACT_ATOMS: atom_id res chain seq x y z
N MET A 1 -13.07 0.17 -15.82
CA MET A 1 -12.54 -1.15 -16.26
C MET A 1 -11.36 -1.46 -15.36
N PRO A 2 -11.29 -2.66 -14.76
CA PRO A 2 -10.23 -2.99 -13.81
C PRO A 2 -8.86 -2.94 -14.46
N LEU A 3 -7.88 -2.37 -13.74
CA LEU A 3 -6.53 -2.13 -14.23
C LEU A 3 -5.65 -3.37 -14.07
N ASN A 4 -5.90 -4.17 -13.03
CA ASN A 4 -5.23 -5.43 -12.77
C ASN A 4 -6.26 -6.55 -12.52
N LEU A 5 -6.37 -7.48 -13.46
CA LEU A 5 -7.27 -8.63 -13.35
C LEU A 5 -6.79 -9.70 -12.37
N ASP A 6 -5.54 -9.63 -11.93
CA ASP A 6 -4.94 -10.55 -10.96
C ASP A 6 -5.07 -10.04 -9.51
N ALA A 7 -5.37 -8.75 -9.32
CA ALA A 7 -5.62 -8.13 -8.01
C ALA A 7 -7.11 -7.95 -7.73
N TRP A 8 -7.45 -7.36 -6.58
CA TRP A 8 -8.84 -7.12 -6.14
C TRP A 8 -9.71 -6.37 -7.15
N ASP A 9 -9.12 -5.50 -7.97
CA ASP A 9 -9.81 -4.84 -9.09
C ASP A 9 -10.48 -5.85 -10.04
N GLY A 10 -9.85 -7.01 -10.26
CA GLY A 10 -10.39 -8.10 -11.08
C GLY A 10 -11.57 -8.85 -10.45
N TYR A 11 -11.79 -8.69 -9.15
CA TYR A 11 -12.76 -9.45 -8.35
C TYR A 11 -13.65 -8.54 -7.49
N PRO A 12 -14.37 -7.56 -8.07
CA PRO A 12 -15.08 -6.54 -7.31
C PRO A 12 -16.16 -7.11 -6.38
N ALA A 13 -16.90 -8.15 -6.81
CA ALA A 13 -17.91 -8.79 -5.96
C ALA A 13 -17.29 -9.52 -4.75
N ASP A 14 -16.07 -10.01 -4.88
CA ASP A 14 -15.35 -10.64 -3.76
C ASP A 14 -14.79 -9.59 -2.82
N ARG A 15 -14.24 -8.49 -3.38
CA ARG A 15 -13.76 -7.32 -2.63
C ARG A 15 -14.86 -6.75 -1.74
N GLU A 16 -16.03 -6.42 -2.30
CA GLU A 16 -17.12 -5.83 -1.53
C GLU A 16 -17.61 -6.73 -0.41
N ARG A 17 -17.67 -8.05 -0.62
CA ARG A 17 -18.02 -8.99 0.46
C ARG A 17 -17.01 -8.98 1.60
N VAL A 18 -15.72 -8.79 1.32
CA VAL A 18 -14.68 -8.69 2.36
C VAL A 18 -14.79 -7.35 3.09
N LEU A 19 -15.00 -6.24 2.36
CA LEU A 19 -15.19 -4.92 2.94
C LEU A 19 -16.43 -4.87 3.84
N ASP A 20 -17.53 -5.51 3.44
CA ASP A 20 -18.73 -5.68 4.27
C ASP A 20 -18.45 -6.45 5.57
N LEU A 21 -17.61 -7.50 5.50
CA LEU A 21 -17.19 -8.24 6.71
C LEU A 21 -16.35 -7.37 7.64
N PHE A 22 -15.50 -6.49 7.10
CA PHE A 22 -14.78 -5.50 7.91
C PHE A 22 -15.77 -4.57 8.61
N ARG A 23 -16.73 -3.99 7.90
CA ARG A 23 -17.76 -3.12 8.51
C ARG A 23 -18.55 -3.81 9.62
N GLN A 24 -18.86 -5.09 9.47
CA GLN A 24 -19.66 -5.84 10.44
C GLN A 24 -18.87 -6.32 11.66
N HIS A 25 -17.57 -6.59 11.51
CA HIS A 25 -16.81 -7.35 12.50
C HIS A 25 -15.48 -6.74 12.92
N ALA A 26 -14.99 -5.70 12.23
CA ALA A 26 -13.70 -5.08 12.48
C ALA A 26 -13.80 -3.55 12.45
N ASN A 27 -13.67 -2.93 13.62
CA ASN A 27 -13.65 -1.46 13.74
C ASN A 27 -12.27 -0.85 13.43
N ASN A 28 -11.30 -1.63 12.95
CA ASN A 28 -9.87 -1.29 12.85
C ASN A 28 -9.12 -2.23 11.89
N ALA A 29 -9.69 -2.51 10.72
CA ALA A 29 -9.04 -3.43 9.78
C ALA A 29 -7.76 -2.82 9.18
N VAL A 30 -6.68 -3.61 9.17
CA VAL A 30 -5.42 -3.31 8.49
C VAL A 30 -5.16 -4.44 7.51
N VAL A 31 -5.03 -4.11 6.22
CA VAL A 31 -4.77 -5.05 5.14
C VAL A 31 -3.30 -4.95 4.74
N LEU A 32 -2.63 -6.10 4.61
CA LEU A 32 -1.24 -6.18 4.19
C LEU A 32 -1.16 -6.84 2.82
N ALA A 33 -0.52 -6.15 1.88
CA ALA A 33 -0.42 -6.56 0.49
C ALA A 33 1.04 -6.55 0.00
N GLY A 34 1.24 -7.15 -1.17
CA GLY A 34 2.54 -7.24 -1.85
C GLY A 34 2.33 -7.42 -3.37
N ASP A 35 3.05 -8.37 -3.97
CA ASP A 35 2.96 -8.78 -5.39
C ASP A 35 3.38 -7.72 -6.43
N THR A 36 2.87 -6.50 -6.33
CA THR A 36 3.15 -5.37 -7.24
C THR A 36 4.61 -4.88 -7.23
N HIS A 37 5.44 -5.41 -6.34
CA HIS A 37 6.85 -5.08 -6.17
C HIS A 37 7.16 -3.58 -5.97
N SER A 38 6.16 -2.83 -5.49
CA SER A 38 6.23 -1.39 -5.26
C SER A 38 5.56 -1.07 -3.93
N SER A 39 5.92 0.06 -3.33
CA SER A 39 5.35 0.45 -2.04
C SER A 39 4.17 1.37 -2.24
N TRP A 40 3.09 1.13 -1.52
CA TRP A 40 1.91 2.00 -1.56
C TRP A 40 1.08 1.87 -0.29
N ALA A 41 0.18 2.83 -0.09
CA ALA A 41 -0.80 2.75 0.98
C ALA A 41 -2.12 3.40 0.57
N PHE A 42 -3.22 2.81 1.01
CA PHE A 42 -4.59 3.27 0.72
C PHE A 42 -5.43 3.41 1.98
N ASP A 43 -6.31 4.41 1.96
CA ASP A 43 -7.52 4.42 2.76
C ASP A 43 -8.58 3.64 1.97
N LEU A 44 -8.95 2.45 2.41
CA LEU A 44 -9.94 1.64 1.71
C LEU A 44 -11.34 2.18 2.01
N HIS A 45 -12.06 2.52 0.95
CA HIS A 45 -13.45 2.92 1.03
C HIS A 45 -14.39 1.85 0.48
N ASP A 46 -15.64 1.92 0.95
CA ASP A 46 -16.75 1.14 0.44
C ASP A 46 -17.54 1.87 -0.68
N ASP A 47 -18.60 1.20 -1.14
CA ASP A 47 -19.74 1.69 -1.95
C ASP A 47 -20.09 3.19 -1.81
N GLU A 48 -20.15 3.67 -0.57
CA GLU A 48 -20.65 4.99 -0.19
C GLU A 48 -19.52 6.02 -0.07
N GLY A 49 -18.26 5.58 -0.17
CA GLY A 49 -17.07 6.41 -0.05
C GLY A 49 -16.59 6.65 1.38
N ASP A 50 -17.15 5.92 2.36
CA ASP A 50 -16.67 5.97 3.74
C ASP A 50 -15.39 5.14 3.90
N ALA A 51 -14.43 5.64 4.69
CA ALA A 51 -13.22 4.88 5.00
C ALA A 51 -13.51 3.78 6.03
N ILE A 52 -13.09 2.55 5.72
CA ILE A 52 -13.42 1.35 6.50
C ILE A 52 -12.19 0.55 6.94
N ALA A 53 -11.05 0.73 6.28
CA ALA A 53 -9.81 0.04 6.58
C ALA A 53 -8.62 0.80 5.99
N VAL A 54 -7.41 0.47 6.42
CA VAL A 54 -6.19 0.94 5.76
C VAL A 54 -5.45 -0.24 5.14
N GLU A 55 -4.81 -0.02 4.01
CA GLU A 55 -4.01 -1.04 3.32
C GLU A 55 -2.58 -0.56 3.11
N PHE A 56 -1.62 -1.44 3.38
CA PHE A 56 -0.20 -1.20 3.14
C PHE A 56 0.37 -2.27 2.19
N GLY A 57 0.82 -1.83 1.02
CA GLY A 57 1.52 -2.65 0.05
C GLY A 57 3.03 -2.58 0.25
N THR A 58 3.65 -3.71 0.63
CA THR A 58 5.11 -3.79 0.80
C THR A 58 5.81 -3.85 -0.55
N PRO A 59 7.00 -3.23 -0.69
CA PRO A 59 7.83 -3.48 -1.86
C PRO A 59 8.31 -4.94 -1.87
N SER A 60 8.86 -5.36 -3.00
CA SER A 60 9.58 -6.63 -3.07
C SER A 60 10.92 -6.55 -2.34
N VAL A 61 11.39 -7.71 -1.88
CA VAL A 61 12.75 -7.85 -1.32
C VAL A 61 13.79 -7.71 -2.43
N SER A 62 13.54 -8.22 -3.63
CA SER A 62 14.50 -8.18 -4.75
C SER A 62 13.90 -8.07 -6.15
N SER A 63 12.71 -8.61 -6.38
CA SER A 63 12.07 -8.65 -7.70
C SER A 63 11.86 -7.27 -8.35
N PRO A 64 12.02 -7.09 -9.67
CA PRO A 64 11.81 -5.82 -10.36
C PRO A 64 10.41 -5.20 -10.14
N GLY A 65 10.33 -3.89 -9.92
CA GLY A 65 9.09 -3.14 -9.70
C GLY A 65 8.51 -2.53 -10.99
N PHE A 66 7.58 -1.59 -10.84
CA PHE A 66 6.90 -0.93 -11.97
C PHE A 66 7.86 -0.30 -12.98
N GLU A 67 9.05 0.12 -12.57
CA GLU A 67 10.05 0.72 -13.45
C GLU A 67 10.56 -0.21 -14.56
N THR A 68 10.40 -1.52 -14.38
CA THR A 68 10.78 -2.50 -15.41
C THR A 68 9.64 -2.70 -16.42
N PHE A 69 8.40 -2.46 -16.00
CA PHE A 69 7.19 -2.69 -16.81
C PHE A 69 6.66 -1.41 -17.47
N LEU A 70 6.93 -0.25 -16.87
CA LEU A 70 6.50 1.07 -17.32
C LEU A 70 7.72 1.99 -17.46
N PRO A 71 8.14 2.34 -18.69
CA PRO A 71 9.32 3.16 -18.94
C PRO A 71 9.01 4.66 -18.72
N LEU A 72 8.51 4.99 -17.54
CA LEU A 72 8.18 6.36 -17.12
C LEU A 72 9.10 6.79 -15.97
N PRO A 73 9.50 8.07 -15.89
CA PRO A 73 10.13 8.60 -14.69
C PRO A 73 9.25 8.36 -13.46
N GLU A 74 9.83 7.95 -12.33
CA GLU A 74 9.08 7.62 -11.10
C GLU A 74 8.13 8.75 -10.69
N ARG A 75 8.58 10.01 -10.78
CA ARG A 75 7.75 11.17 -10.44
C ARG A 75 6.46 11.23 -11.26
N GLU A 76 6.51 10.88 -12.54
CA GLU A 76 5.33 10.89 -13.41
C GLU A 76 4.41 9.70 -13.11
N LEU A 77 5.00 8.53 -12.85
CA LEU A 77 4.28 7.33 -12.42
C LEU A 77 3.50 7.58 -11.12
N VAL A 78 4.19 8.06 -10.08
CA VAL A 78 3.59 8.41 -8.78
C VAL A 78 2.49 9.45 -8.98
N ALA A 79 2.75 10.52 -9.74
CA ALA A 79 1.75 11.54 -9.99
C ALA A 79 0.52 11.01 -10.76
N ALA A 80 0.69 10.03 -11.64
CA ALA A 80 -0.41 9.39 -12.34
C ALA A 80 -1.27 8.55 -11.38
N PHE A 81 -0.65 7.70 -10.55
CA PHE A 81 -1.38 6.90 -9.56
C PHE A 81 -2.11 7.77 -8.54
N MET A 82 -1.40 8.70 -7.89
CA MET A 82 -2.00 9.60 -6.88
C MET A 82 -3.16 10.43 -7.44
N ARG A 83 -3.15 10.77 -8.74
CA ARG A 83 -4.23 11.52 -9.39
C ARG A 83 -5.45 10.67 -9.70
N ASN A 84 -5.24 9.40 -10.05
CA ASN A 84 -6.32 8.50 -10.51
C ASN A 84 -6.87 7.60 -9.40
N SER A 85 -6.23 7.58 -8.23
CA SER A 85 -6.63 6.79 -7.06
C SER A 85 -6.86 7.71 -5.87
N PRO A 86 -8.10 8.22 -5.66
CA PRO A 86 -8.43 9.14 -4.56
C PRO A 86 -8.13 8.58 -3.15
N GLU A 87 -8.19 7.25 -3.02
CA GLU A 87 -7.90 6.49 -1.80
C GLU A 87 -6.38 6.38 -1.51
N MET A 88 -5.53 6.63 -2.50
CA MET A 88 -4.09 6.42 -2.36
C MET A 88 -3.45 7.54 -1.53
N ARG A 89 -2.72 7.15 -0.49
CA ARG A 89 -2.02 8.05 0.45
C ARG A 89 -0.52 8.04 0.28
N TYR A 90 0.03 6.94 -0.19
CA TYR A 90 1.45 6.79 -0.45
C TYR A 90 1.67 5.95 -1.70
N MET A 91 2.70 6.30 -2.46
CA MET A 91 3.18 5.51 -3.58
C MET A 91 4.66 5.77 -3.80
N ARG A 92 5.42 4.69 -3.93
CA ARG A 92 6.80 4.70 -4.38
C ARG A 92 6.98 3.54 -5.36
N GLY A 93 7.24 3.88 -6.61
CA GLY A 93 7.41 2.90 -7.68
C GLY A 93 8.78 2.22 -7.64
N LEU A 94 9.80 2.88 -7.08
CA LEU A 94 11.18 2.40 -7.04
C LEU A 94 11.63 1.95 -5.65
N GLY A 95 12.49 0.95 -5.64
CA GLY A 95 13.21 0.51 -4.44
C GLY A 95 12.77 -0.87 -3.98
N ARG A 96 13.65 -1.49 -3.18
CA ARG A 96 13.47 -2.81 -2.60
C ARG A 96 13.66 -2.74 -1.12
N GLY A 97 13.01 -3.63 -0.40
CA GLY A 97 13.13 -3.69 1.05
C GLY A 97 11.89 -4.32 1.66
N TRP A 98 11.41 -3.73 2.74
CA TRP A 98 10.30 -4.26 3.52
C TRP A 98 9.56 -3.12 4.24
N ILE A 99 8.45 -3.48 4.86
CA ILE A 99 7.69 -2.62 5.76
C ILE A 99 7.84 -3.14 7.19
N GLU A 100 8.04 -2.22 8.14
CA GLU A 100 7.92 -2.49 9.56
C GLU A 100 6.63 -1.88 10.09
N LEU A 101 5.89 -2.66 10.88
CA LEU A 101 4.63 -2.26 11.49
C LEU A 101 4.79 -2.24 13.00
N ASP A 102 4.56 -1.08 13.60
CA ASP A 102 4.32 -0.96 15.04
C ASP A 102 2.82 -0.88 15.28
N ILE A 103 2.26 -1.90 15.92
CA ILE A 103 0.81 -2.04 16.14
C ILE A 103 0.54 -2.02 17.64
N THR A 104 -0.18 -0.99 18.07
CA THR A 104 -0.68 -0.86 19.44
C THR A 104 -2.20 -0.94 19.46
N ARG A 105 -2.81 -0.74 20.64
CA ARG A 105 -4.27 -0.64 20.73
C ARG A 105 -4.79 0.68 20.13
N GLU A 106 -3.93 1.69 20.06
CA GLU A 106 -4.26 3.07 19.72
C GLU A 106 -3.97 3.39 18.26
N GLN A 107 -3.01 2.71 17.62
CA GLN A 107 -2.62 2.99 16.24
C GLN A 107 -1.87 1.83 15.59
N VAL A 108 -1.79 1.89 14.25
CA VAL A 108 -0.75 1.26 13.45
C VAL A 108 0.16 2.33 12.88
N ALA A 109 1.48 2.12 12.97
CA ALA A 109 2.49 2.93 12.30
C ALA A 109 3.25 2.04 11.30
N ALA A 110 3.23 2.43 10.04
CA ALA A 110 3.82 1.72 8.91
C ALA A 110 5.05 2.48 8.40
N GLN A 111 6.24 1.91 8.59
CA GLN A 111 7.49 2.49 8.12
C GLN A 111 8.06 1.66 6.98
N PHE A 112 8.38 2.29 5.86
CA PHE A 112 9.01 1.61 4.72
C PHE A 112 10.52 1.74 4.81
N LEU A 113 11.20 0.61 4.69
CA LEU A 113 12.66 0.52 4.68
C LEU A 113 13.11 0.08 3.28
N TYR A 114 14.13 0.75 2.77
CA TYR A 114 14.65 0.53 1.43
C TYR A 114 16.15 0.28 1.46
N VAL A 115 16.58 -0.75 0.74
CA VAL A 115 18.00 -1.03 0.53
C VAL A 115 18.54 -0.24 -0.67
N SER A 116 19.79 0.21 -0.58
CA SER A 116 20.46 0.94 -1.65
C SER A 116 20.70 0.10 -2.91
N THR A 117 20.86 -1.22 -2.75
CA THR A 117 21.05 -2.18 -3.84
C THR A 117 20.65 -3.58 -3.39
N VAL A 118 20.23 -4.41 -4.34
CA VAL A 118 20.01 -5.86 -4.17
C VAL A 118 21.04 -6.70 -4.93
N MET A 119 22.01 -6.03 -5.56
CA MET A 119 23.03 -6.67 -6.40
C MET A 119 24.34 -6.93 -5.64
N GLU A 120 24.49 -6.38 -4.44
CA GLU A 120 25.69 -6.46 -3.61
C GLU A 120 25.33 -6.97 -2.21
N GLN A 121 26.30 -7.57 -1.52
CA GLN A 121 26.11 -8.05 -0.14
C GLN A 121 26.09 -6.91 0.87
N GLU A 122 26.88 -5.87 0.62
CA GLU A 122 26.91 -4.65 1.42
C GLU A 122 25.91 -3.66 0.84
N TYR A 123 25.01 -3.15 1.67
CA TYR A 123 24.00 -2.17 1.30
C TYR A 123 23.69 -1.27 2.49
N GLN A 124 23.12 -0.10 2.19
CA GLN A 124 22.60 0.81 3.21
C GLN A 124 21.08 0.68 3.26
N VAL A 125 20.51 0.90 4.45
CA VAL A 125 19.07 0.95 4.66
C VAL A 125 18.66 2.39 4.89
N GLY A 126 17.72 2.87 4.10
CA GLY A 126 17.05 4.16 4.27
C GLY A 126 15.60 3.95 4.68
N GLU A 127 15.07 4.86 5.49
CA GLU A 127 13.74 4.72 6.10
C GLU A 127 12.86 5.92 5.73
N THR A 128 11.55 5.69 5.59
CA THR A 128 10.59 6.79 5.49
C THR A 128 10.19 7.30 6.86
N GLN A 129 9.48 8.44 6.90
CA GLN A 129 8.62 8.70 8.04
C GLN A 129 7.50 7.64 8.09
N PRO A 130 7.04 7.24 9.28
CA PRO A 130 5.96 6.29 9.40
C PRO A 130 4.64 6.93 8.94
N LEU A 131 3.86 6.15 8.20
CA LEU A 131 2.45 6.41 7.93
C LEU A 131 1.63 5.92 9.11
N ILE A 132 0.75 6.76 9.66
CA ILE A 132 0.04 6.43 10.91
C ILE A 132 -1.46 6.39 10.66
N SER A 133 -2.12 5.32 11.08
CA SER A 133 -3.58 5.25 11.21
C SER A 133 -3.93 5.00 12.66
N ARG A 134 -4.75 5.87 13.25
CA ARG A 134 -5.24 5.66 14.62
C ARG A 134 -6.44 4.74 14.62
N ALA A 135 -6.65 4.08 15.76
CA ALA A 135 -7.79 3.21 15.97
C ALA A 135 -9.11 3.98 15.78
N GLY A 136 -9.94 3.50 14.88
CA GLY A 136 -11.29 3.98 14.54
C GLY A 136 -11.31 5.08 13.49
N GLU A 137 -10.14 5.60 13.06
CA GLU A 137 -10.09 6.67 12.05
C GLU A 137 -10.15 6.11 10.62
N HIS A 138 -9.65 4.89 10.40
CA HIS A 138 -9.60 4.20 9.10
C HIS A 138 -8.90 4.99 7.97
N VAL A 139 -8.11 6.00 8.34
CA VAL A 139 -7.38 6.85 7.39
C VAL A 139 -5.94 6.99 7.82
N ILE A 140 -5.07 7.13 6.82
CA ILE A 140 -3.63 7.34 7.02
C ILE A 140 -3.34 8.84 7.07
N ALA A 141 -2.65 9.26 8.12
CA ALA A 141 -2.12 10.61 8.33
C ALA A 141 -0.67 10.76 7.85
#